data_AF-A0A0W0MXA6-F1
#
_entry.id   AF-A0A0W0MXA6-F1
#
_cell.length_a   1.000
_cell.length_b   1.000
_cell.length_c   1.000
_cell.angle_alpha   90.00
_cell.angle_beta   90.00
_cell.angle_gamma   90.00
#
_symmetry.space_group_name_H-M   'P 1'
#
loop_
_entity.id
_entity.type
_entity.pdbx_description
1 polymer ?
#
loop_
_entity_poly.entity_id
_entity_poly.type
_entity_poly.pdbx_seq_one_letter_code
_entity_poly.pdbx_strand_id
1 'polypeptide(L)'
;MNIRKEIRKLSGPERLAFTNTLLALKGNGGYDKYVHWHHAVMVPTVYPDEPQDPDYRNGAHLGPAFLPWHREMLLQLEADLQAITPGITLPYWDWTLDAADPTNSPVWEQSLLGGDGDAADEFRVQDGPFAYRYGNWPVPAYPEDGLPGAGLKRQFSRLVNSLPTAADLQMAMNEELYDEPNYTSSPFNRGFRNRLEGWITQKGDPQVTTPGSQLHNRVHLWIGGNMLAMTSPEDPVFFLHHCFIDKIWADWQAQMMLDKPALAPHYCPMQDGPTGHNYDDVIKPWTRRIREVMDITALGYAYEPASPLTKRPFKSPFMA
;
A
#
# COMPACT_ATOMS: atom_id res chain seq x y z
N MET A 1 10.08 18.21 -9.82
CA MET A 1 9.90 16.76 -9.70
C MET A 1 9.91 16.44 -8.22
N ASN A 2 8.86 15.80 -7.72
CA ASN A 2 8.72 15.45 -6.30
C ASN A 2 9.54 14.19 -6.00
N ILE A 3 10.28 14.17 -4.89
CA ILE A 3 11.12 13.02 -4.50
C ILE A 3 10.59 12.43 -3.21
N ARG A 4 10.00 11.22 -3.29
CA ARG A 4 9.55 10.45 -2.14
C ARG A 4 10.73 9.72 -1.53
N LYS A 5 10.98 9.96 -0.24
CA LYS A 5 12.17 9.45 0.48
C LYS A 5 11.78 8.34 1.45
N GLU A 6 12.74 7.45 1.70
CA GLU A 6 12.62 6.51 2.81
C GLU A 6 12.55 7.28 4.15
N ILE A 7 11.72 6.81 5.07
CA ILE A 7 11.38 7.55 6.30
C ILE A 7 12.59 7.93 7.18
N ARG A 8 13.65 7.11 7.21
CA ARG A 8 14.89 7.38 7.96
C ARG A 8 15.75 8.46 7.32
N LYS A 9 15.53 8.75 6.03
CA LYS A 9 16.23 9.82 5.31
C LYS A 9 15.59 11.19 5.52
N LEU A 10 14.39 11.25 6.09
CA LEU A 10 13.80 12.52 6.51
C LEU A 10 14.56 13.11 7.70
N SER A 11 14.90 14.39 7.59
CA SER A 11 15.36 15.22 8.69
C SER A 11 14.25 15.46 9.73
N GLY A 12 14.62 15.87 10.93
CA GLY A 12 13.65 16.23 11.98
C GLY A 12 12.59 17.24 11.53
N PRO A 13 12.96 18.35 10.86
CA PRO A 13 12.00 19.29 10.28
C PRO A 13 11.08 18.68 9.21
N GLU A 14 11.58 17.79 8.35
CA GLU A 14 10.75 17.10 7.34
C GLU A 14 9.73 16.17 8.01
N ARG A 15 10.13 15.41 9.03
CA ARG A 15 9.22 14.55 9.80
C ARG A 15 8.11 15.36 10.48
N LEU A 16 8.48 16.48 11.10
CA LEU A 16 7.54 17.37 11.77
C LEU A 16 6.59 18.05 10.79
N ALA A 17 7.10 18.50 9.62
CA ALA A 17 6.26 19.04 8.56
C ALA A 17 5.24 17.99 8.10
N PHE A 18 5.69 16.76 7.82
CA PHE A 18 4.82 15.67 7.39
C PHE A 18 3.67 15.38 8.39
N THR A 19 3.99 15.20 9.67
CA THR A 19 2.98 14.91 10.69
C THR A 19 2.02 16.08 10.89
N ASN A 20 2.52 17.32 10.96
CA ASN A 20 1.68 18.51 11.10
C ASN A 20 0.75 18.72 9.89
N THR A 21 1.23 18.46 8.68
CA THR A 21 0.40 18.60 7.47
C THR A 21 -0.70 17.54 7.41
N LEU A 22 -0.42 16.30 7.83
CA LEU A 22 -1.45 15.27 7.98
C LEU A 22 -2.50 15.66 9.03
N LEU A 23 -2.06 16.13 10.20
CA LEU A 23 -2.98 16.61 11.25
C LEU A 23 -3.83 17.79 10.76
N ALA A 24 -3.26 18.72 9.99
CA ALA A 24 -4.00 19.83 9.40
C ALA A 24 -5.04 19.34 8.37
N LEU A 25 -4.69 18.35 7.54
CA LEU A 25 -5.61 17.73 6.58
C LEU A 25 -6.73 16.94 7.28
N LYS A 26 -6.45 16.26 8.40
CA LYS A 26 -7.49 15.61 9.21
C LYS A 26 -8.38 16.65 9.89
N GLY A 27 -7.79 17.69 10.48
CA GLY A 27 -8.50 18.74 11.21
C GLY A 27 -9.46 19.57 10.35
N ASN A 28 -9.24 19.64 9.03
CA ASN A 28 -10.17 20.28 8.09
C ASN A 28 -11.16 19.31 7.41
N GLY A 29 -11.14 18.03 7.79
CA GLY A 29 -11.99 16.97 7.22
C GLY A 29 -11.52 16.44 5.86
N GLY A 30 -10.41 16.93 5.32
CA GLY A 30 -9.90 16.53 4.00
C GLY A 30 -9.29 15.13 3.97
N TYR A 31 -8.88 14.58 5.10
CA TYR A 31 -8.30 13.23 5.18
C TYR A 31 -9.35 12.12 5.09
N ASP A 32 -10.54 12.32 5.66
CA ASP A 32 -11.52 11.24 5.84
C ASP A 32 -12.06 10.70 4.52
N LYS A 33 -12.03 11.50 3.45
CA LYS A 33 -12.39 11.03 2.09
C LYS A 33 -11.52 9.86 1.63
N TYR A 34 -10.26 9.77 2.06
CA TYR A 34 -9.38 8.66 1.67
C TYR A 34 -9.79 7.35 2.33
N VAL A 35 -10.21 7.41 3.60
CA VAL A 35 -10.80 6.27 4.31
C VAL A 35 -12.07 5.83 3.60
N HIS A 36 -12.94 6.78 3.25
CA HIS A 36 -14.20 6.49 2.55
C HIS A 36 -13.99 5.94 1.13
N TRP A 37 -13.05 6.47 0.36
CA TRP A 37 -12.76 5.98 -1.00
C TRP A 37 -12.25 4.54 -0.96
N HIS A 38 -11.31 4.24 -0.06
CA HIS A 38 -10.76 2.89 0.12
C HIS A 38 -11.82 1.90 0.61
N HIS A 39 -12.63 2.30 1.58
CA HIS A 39 -13.76 1.50 2.04
C HIS A 39 -14.76 1.23 0.89
N ALA A 40 -15.24 2.29 0.22
CA ALA A 40 -16.27 2.20 -0.80
C ALA A 40 -15.86 1.37 -2.02
N VAL A 41 -14.59 1.41 -2.44
CA VAL A 41 -14.11 0.62 -3.58
C VAL A 41 -13.91 -0.85 -3.24
N MET A 42 -13.69 -1.18 -1.95
CA MET A 42 -13.53 -2.55 -1.51
C MET A 42 -14.86 -3.24 -1.21
N VAL A 43 -15.90 -2.47 -0.84
CA VAL A 43 -17.25 -3.01 -0.70
C VAL A 43 -17.90 -3.08 -2.09
N PRO A 44 -18.57 -4.18 -2.45
CA PRO A 44 -19.53 -4.13 -3.55
C PRO A 44 -20.72 -3.24 -3.12
N THR A 45 -20.61 -1.91 -3.29
CA THR A 45 -21.66 -0.85 -3.18
C THR A 45 -22.55 -0.90 -1.92
N VAL A 46 -22.40 0.08 -1.01
CA VAL A 46 -22.87 -0.02 0.40
C VAL A 46 -23.92 1.00 0.82
N TYR A 47 -24.19 2.04 0.05
CA TYR A 47 -25.33 2.87 0.38
C TYR A 47 -26.62 2.16 -0.05
N PRO A 48 -27.72 2.24 0.71
CA PRO A 48 -29.00 1.60 0.36
C PRO A 48 -29.56 2.02 -1.01
N ASP A 49 -29.10 3.14 -1.55
CA ASP A 49 -29.43 3.70 -2.85
C ASP A 49 -28.37 3.45 -3.94
N GLU A 50 -27.22 2.88 -3.58
CA GLU A 50 -26.21 2.49 -4.55
C GLU A 50 -26.49 1.09 -5.11
N PRO A 51 -26.43 0.89 -6.44
CA PRO A 51 -26.68 -0.42 -7.03
C PRO A 51 -25.56 -1.38 -6.62
N GLN A 52 -25.89 -2.40 -5.82
CA GLN A 52 -25.02 -3.57 -5.62
C GLN A 52 -24.67 -4.16 -6.98
N ASP A 53 -23.44 -3.97 -7.42
CA ASP A 53 -23.00 -4.41 -8.74
C ASP A 53 -22.51 -5.87 -8.67
N PRO A 54 -23.27 -6.85 -9.21
CA PRO A 54 -22.86 -8.25 -9.22
C PRO A 54 -21.63 -8.53 -10.10
N ASP A 55 -21.21 -7.55 -10.91
CA ASP A 55 -20.09 -7.63 -11.85
C ASP A 55 -18.87 -6.77 -11.43
N TYR A 56 -18.99 -5.95 -10.38
CA TYR A 56 -17.89 -5.14 -9.85
C TYR A 56 -17.16 -5.90 -8.73
N ARG A 57 -15.97 -6.41 -9.06
CA ARG A 57 -15.02 -6.93 -8.07
C ARG A 57 -14.53 -5.77 -7.18
N ASN A 58 -13.88 -6.11 -6.05
CA ASN A 58 -13.09 -5.16 -5.26
C ASN A 58 -12.17 -4.37 -6.22
N GLY A 59 -12.40 -3.07 -6.37
CA GLY A 59 -11.74 -2.25 -7.40
C GLY A 59 -10.32 -1.81 -7.02
N ALA A 60 -9.89 -2.11 -5.79
CA ALA A 60 -8.58 -1.73 -5.26
C ALA A 60 -7.71 -2.92 -4.85
N HIS A 61 -8.23 -4.15 -4.81
CA HIS A 61 -7.53 -5.33 -4.32
C HIS A 61 -7.97 -6.59 -5.07
N LEU A 62 -7.30 -7.71 -4.80
CA LEU A 62 -7.60 -9.06 -5.28
C LEU A 62 -7.54 -9.20 -6.81
N GLY A 63 -6.94 -8.23 -7.48
CA GLY A 63 -6.87 -8.18 -8.92
C GLY A 63 -5.96 -7.07 -9.46
N PRO A 64 -5.83 -7.00 -10.79
CA PRO A 64 -4.87 -6.16 -11.50
C PRO A 64 -4.89 -4.66 -11.16
N ALA A 65 -6.02 -4.10 -10.73
CA ALA A 65 -6.13 -2.69 -10.37
C ALA A 65 -5.43 -2.34 -9.05
N PHE A 66 -5.00 -3.33 -8.25
CA PHE A 66 -4.39 -3.11 -6.93
C PHE A 66 -3.30 -2.05 -6.94
N LEU A 67 -2.31 -2.19 -7.80
CA LEU A 67 -1.18 -1.26 -7.87
C LEU A 67 -1.57 0.12 -8.43
N PRO A 68 -2.24 0.25 -9.59
CA PRO A 68 -2.62 1.56 -10.13
C PRO A 68 -3.63 2.30 -9.25
N TRP A 69 -4.57 1.61 -8.60
CA TRP A 69 -5.56 2.24 -7.72
C TRP A 69 -4.89 2.91 -6.51
N HIS A 70 -3.99 2.19 -5.84
CA HIS A 70 -3.25 2.75 -4.70
C HIS A 70 -2.29 3.86 -5.15
N ARG A 71 -1.63 3.73 -6.31
CA ARG A 71 -0.81 4.83 -6.86
C ARG A 71 -1.64 6.10 -7.06
N GLU A 72 -2.84 6.00 -7.62
CA GLU A 72 -3.73 7.16 -7.79
C GLU A 72 -4.13 7.75 -6.44
N MET A 73 -4.50 6.91 -5.46
CA MET A 73 -4.80 7.36 -4.10
C MET A 73 -3.65 8.14 -3.46
N LEU A 74 -2.40 7.68 -3.63
CA LEU A 74 -1.20 8.38 -3.14
C LEU A 74 -0.99 9.73 -3.83
N LEU A 75 -1.23 9.81 -5.15
CA LEU A 75 -1.14 11.08 -5.89
C LEU A 75 -2.16 12.11 -5.39
N GLN A 76 -3.38 11.66 -5.11
CA GLN A 76 -4.43 12.53 -4.59
C GLN A 76 -4.08 13.04 -3.19
N LEU A 77 -3.62 12.16 -2.29
CA LEU A 77 -3.19 12.58 -0.96
C LEU A 77 -2.02 13.56 -1.03
N GLU A 78 -0.99 13.24 -1.81
CA GLU A 78 0.18 14.10 -1.93
C GLU A 78 -0.18 15.49 -2.49
N ALA A 79 -1.11 15.59 -3.44
CA ALA A 79 -1.61 16.86 -3.96
C ALA A 79 -2.33 17.69 -2.88
N ASP A 80 -3.19 17.06 -2.06
CA ASP A 80 -3.86 17.76 -0.95
C ASP A 80 -2.88 18.21 0.14
N LEU A 81 -1.89 17.38 0.47
CA LEU A 81 -0.84 17.75 1.42
C LEU A 81 -0.02 18.94 0.88
N GLN A 82 0.29 18.96 -0.42
CA GLN A 82 0.99 20.09 -1.06
C GLN A 82 0.17 21.37 -1.08
N ALA A 83 -1.16 21.28 -1.14
CA ALA A 83 -2.03 22.44 -1.03
C ALA A 83 -1.95 23.11 0.36
N ILE A 84 -1.62 22.33 1.40
CA ILE A 84 -1.41 22.83 2.78
C ILE A 84 0.05 23.23 3.00
N THR A 85 1.01 22.44 2.50
CA THR A 85 2.45 22.65 2.71
C THR A 85 3.18 22.42 1.39
N PRO A 86 3.42 23.50 0.60
CA PRO A 86 4.07 23.38 -0.70
C PRO A 86 5.44 22.69 -0.61
N GLY A 87 5.67 21.73 -1.52
CA GLY A 87 6.90 20.95 -1.58
C GLY A 87 6.96 19.74 -0.67
N ILE A 88 5.93 19.48 0.14
CA ILE A 88 5.82 18.23 0.90
C ILE A 88 5.64 17.04 -0.04
N THR A 89 6.23 15.92 0.32
CA THR A 89 6.11 14.65 -0.42
C THR A 89 5.81 13.53 0.55
N LEU A 90 5.12 12.49 0.09
CA LEU A 90 4.89 11.31 0.90
C LEU A 90 6.21 10.55 1.11
N PRO A 91 6.60 10.24 2.36
CA PRO A 91 7.66 9.30 2.62
C PRO A 91 7.16 7.86 2.45
N TYR A 92 8.10 6.93 2.35
CA TYR A 92 7.78 5.50 2.35
C TYR A 92 8.49 4.78 3.50
N TRP A 93 7.87 3.70 3.98
CA TRP A 93 8.43 2.83 5.00
C TRP A 93 8.93 1.53 4.37
N ASP A 94 10.25 1.41 4.25
CA ASP A 94 10.89 0.15 3.85
C ASP A 94 10.90 -0.83 5.02
N TRP A 95 9.82 -1.58 5.16
CA TRP A 95 9.65 -2.57 6.22
C TRP A 95 10.64 -3.76 6.11
N THR A 96 11.36 -3.93 4.99
CA THR A 96 12.38 -4.99 4.88
C THR A 96 13.60 -4.70 5.77
N LEU A 97 13.88 -3.41 6.01
CA LEU A 97 14.97 -2.97 6.90
C LEU A 97 14.63 -3.20 8.37
N ASP A 98 13.35 -3.35 8.69
CA ASP A 98 12.83 -3.55 10.04
C ASP A 98 12.50 -5.00 10.35
N ALA A 99 12.59 -5.91 9.38
CA ALA A 99 12.12 -7.28 9.54
C ALA A 99 12.77 -8.05 10.71
N ALA A 100 14.00 -7.68 11.09
CA ALA A 100 14.71 -8.28 12.22
C ALA A 100 14.26 -7.73 13.59
N ASP A 101 13.79 -6.49 13.65
CA ASP A 101 13.28 -5.85 14.89
C ASP A 101 12.11 -4.89 14.59
N PRO A 102 10.95 -5.42 14.18
CA PRO A 102 9.84 -4.61 13.66
C PRO A 102 9.28 -3.57 14.64
N THR A 103 9.27 -3.90 15.93
CA THR A 103 8.70 -3.06 16.99
C THR A 103 9.56 -1.84 17.30
N ASN A 104 10.86 -1.87 16.99
CA ASN A 104 11.77 -0.75 17.19
C ASN A 104 12.02 0.05 15.89
N SER A 105 11.18 -0.13 14.86
CA SER A 105 11.28 0.66 13.64
C SER A 105 11.18 2.16 13.95
N PRO A 106 12.02 3.01 13.31
CA PRO A 106 11.92 4.47 13.43
C PRO A 106 10.57 5.04 13.00
N VAL A 107 9.77 4.28 12.24
CA VAL A 107 8.41 4.71 11.86
C VAL A 107 7.51 4.90 13.10
N TRP A 108 7.78 4.14 14.18
CA TRP A 108 7.02 4.13 15.43
C TRP A 108 7.52 5.14 16.47
N GLU A 109 8.54 5.94 16.16
CA GLU A 109 9.00 6.97 17.08
C GLU A 109 7.84 7.89 17.49
N GLN A 110 7.83 8.31 18.77
CA GLN A 110 6.85 9.26 19.30
C GLN A 110 6.84 10.60 18.55
N SER A 111 7.94 10.96 17.89
CA SER A 111 8.02 12.17 17.05
C SER A 111 7.35 12.01 15.68
N LEU A 112 6.95 10.79 15.32
CA LEU A 112 6.47 10.42 13.99
C LEU A 112 5.08 9.77 14.01
N LEU A 113 4.95 8.43 13.99
CA LEU A 113 3.62 7.80 13.94
C LEU A 113 3.11 7.25 15.29
N GLY A 114 3.96 7.22 16.32
CA GLY A 114 3.65 6.52 17.57
C GLY A 114 3.71 5.00 17.44
N GLY A 115 3.74 4.30 18.57
CA GLY A 115 3.94 2.86 18.65
C GLY A 115 2.67 2.02 18.66
N ASP A 116 2.75 0.90 19.37
CA ASP A 116 1.68 -0.09 19.50
C ASP A 116 0.50 0.40 20.37
N GLY A 117 -0.61 -0.32 20.30
CA GLY A 117 -1.77 -0.10 21.15
C GLY A 117 -1.62 -0.69 22.55
N ASP A 118 -2.23 -0.04 23.54
CA ASP A 118 -2.31 -0.59 24.90
C ASP A 118 -3.53 -1.52 25.04
N ALA A 119 -3.29 -2.80 25.31
CA ALA A 119 -4.35 -3.80 25.52
C ALA A 119 -5.29 -3.46 26.67
N ALA A 120 -4.82 -2.72 27.69
CA ALA A 120 -5.66 -2.25 28.80
C ALA A 120 -6.60 -1.11 28.38
N ASP A 121 -6.33 -0.46 27.25
CA ASP A 121 -7.13 0.62 26.68
C ASP A 121 -7.62 0.26 25.27
N GLU A 122 -8.20 -0.94 25.12
CA GLU A 122 -8.83 -1.36 23.87
C GLU A 122 -7.88 -1.36 22.65
N PHE A 123 -6.58 -1.53 22.89
CA PHE A 123 -5.50 -1.43 21.91
C PHE A 123 -5.37 -0.05 21.26
N ARG A 124 -5.82 1.02 21.92
CA ARG A 124 -5.62 2.37 21.41
C ARG A 124 -4.15 2.76 21.48
N VAL A 125 -3.68 3.45 20.43
CA VAL A 125 -2.34 4.04 20.36
C VAL A 125 -2.21 5.14 21.42
N GLN A 126 -1.16 5.05 22.23
CA GLN A 126 -0.98 5.87 23.44
C GLN A 126 0.00 7.05 23.27
N ASP A 127 0.80 7.03 22.22
CA ASP A 127 1.83 8.04 21.94
C ASP A 127 1.86 8.45 20.46
N GLY A 128 2.75 9.38 20.13
CA GLY A 128 2.80 9.99 18.81
C GLY A 128 1.70 11.02 18.53
N PRO A 129 1.78 11.73 17.41
CA PRO A 129 0.84 12.79 17.04
C PRO A 129 -0.61 12.31 16.86
N PHE A 130 -0.80 11.01 16.64
CA PHE A 130 -2.08 10.39 16.29
C PHE A 130 -2.76 9.66 17.47
N ALA A 131 -2.18 9.70 18.67
CA ALA A 131 -2.81 9.11 19.85
C ALA A 131 -4.12 9.81 20.21
N TYR A 132 -5.12 9.00 20.57
CA TYR A 132 -6.48 9.46 20.87
C TYR A 132 -6.52 10.55 21.96
N ARG A 133 -5.66 10.44 22.97
CA ARG A 133 -5.58 11.36 24.11
C ARG A 133 -5.31 12.82 23.75
N TYR A 134 -4.73 13.09 22.58
CA TYR A 134 -4.44 14.45 22.13
C TYR A 134 -5.60 15.09 21.36
N GLY A 135 -6.59 14.31 20.93
CA GLY A 135 -7.77 14.81 20.20
C GLY A 135 -7.51 15.28 18.77
N ASN A 136 -6.27 15.19 18.27
CA ASN A 136 -5.90 15.69 16.93
C ASN A 136 -6.13 14.67 15.81
N TRP A 137 -6.44 13.42 16.15
CA TRP A 137 -6.69 12.33 15.19
C TRP A 137 -7.94 11.52 15.58
N PRO A 138 -9.14 12.07 15.38
CA PRO A 138 -10.37 11.35 15.67
C PRO A 138 -10.54 10.20 14.68
N VAL A 139 -10.58 8.96 15.21
CA VAL A 139 -10.95 7.76 14.47
C VAL A 139 -12.27 7.26 15.05
N PRO A 140 -13.37 7.25 14.29
CA PRO A 140 -14.65 6.78 14.78
C PRO A 140 -14.64 5.26 14.98
N ALA A 141 -15.59 4.76 15.77
CA ALA A 141 -15.82 3.32 15.89
C ALA A 141 -16.75 2.86 14.77
N TYR A 142 -16.21 2.08 13.82
CA TYR A 142 -17.02 1.41 12.80
C TYR A 142 -17.39 0.01 13.30
N PRO A 143 -18.69 -0.33 13.44
CA PRO A 143 -19.10 -1.66 13.87
C PRO A 143 -18.57 -2.78 12.98
N GLU A 144 -18.49 -2.57 11.66
CA GLU A 144 -17.96 -3.56 10.71
C GLU A 144 -16.47 -3.90 10.92
N ASP A 145 -15.69 -3.01 11.52
CA ASP A 145 -14.25 -3.24 11.74
C ASP A 145 -13.98 -4.24 12.87
N GLY A 146 -14.98 -4.52 13.72
CA GLY A 146 -14.84 -5.38 14.89
C GLY A 146 -13.88 -4.82 15.96
N LEU A 147 -13.61 -3.52 15.93
CA LEU A 147 -12.75 -2.81 16.88
C LEU A 147 -13.58 -2.03 17.92
N PRO A 148 -13.28 -2.16 19.23
CA PRO A 148 -14.07 -1.52 20.28
C PRO A 148 -13.72 -0.03 20.45
N GLY A 149 -14.72 0.85 20.51
CA GLY A 149 -14.53 2.26 20.86
C GLY A 149 -13.79 3.10 19.80
N ALA A 150 -13.77 4.41 20.02
CA ALA A 150 -13.06 5.36 19.14
C ALA A 150 -11.53 5.32 19.34
N GLY A 151 -10.81 6.00 18.45
CA GLY A 151 -9.36 6.16 18.49
C GLY A 151 -8.61 5.11 17.70
N LEU A 152 -7.46 5.51 17.15
CA LEU A 152 -6.55 4.67 16.37
C LEU A 152 -6.05 3.48 17.20
N LYS A 153 -6.06 2.30 16.60
CA LYS A 153 -5.64 1.05 17.23
C LYS A 153 -4.60 0.31 16.42
N ARG A 154 -3.61 -0.24 17.12
CA ARG A 154 -2.57 -1.12 16.60
C ARG A 154 -2.43 -2.31 17.54
N GLN A 155 -2.07 -3.46 16.98
CA GLN A 155 -1.95 -4.74 17.68
C GLN A 155 -0.76 -5.50 17.13
N PHE A 156 0.44 -4.96 17.33
CA PHE A 156 1.65 -5.49 16.70
C PHE A 156 1.84 -6.97 17.00
N SER A 157 2.26 -7.69 15.97
CA SER A 157 2.66 -9.10 16.05
C SER A 157 1.55 -10.07 16.50
N ARG A 158 0.27 -9.66 16.50
CA ARG A 158 -0.83 -10.49 17.04
C ARG A 158 -1.31 -11.58 16.07
N LEU A 159 -1.43 -11.27 14.78
CA LEU A 159 -1.89 -12.22 13.77
C LEU A 159 -0.72 -12.94 13.07
N VAL A 160 0.38 -12.24 12.86
CA VAL A 160 1.64 -12.77 12.33
C VAL A 160 2.79 -12.18 13.12
N ASN A 161 3.88 -12.93 13.30
CA ASN A 161 4.98 -12.55 14.19
C ASN A 161 6.21 -11.96 13.48
N SER A 162 6.11 -11.66 12.19
CA SER A 162 7.20 -11.08 11.41
C SER A 162 6.71 -10.18 10.30
N LEU A 163 7.48 -9.14 9.98
CA LEU A 163 7.37 -8.42 8.72
C LEU A 163 7.99 -9.23 7.57
N PRO A 164 7.66 -8.92 6.31
CA PRO A 164 8.32 -9.56 5.19
C PRO A 164 9.78 -9.12 5.06
N THR A 165 10.61 -10.01 4.53
CA THR A 165 12.07 -9.83 4.45
C THR A 165 12.51 -9.32 3.07
N ALA A 166 13.77 -8.92 2.95
CA ALA A 166 14.38 -8.62 1.65
C ALA A 166 14.36 -9.81 0.68
N ALA A 167 14.41 -11.05 1.19
CA ALA A 167 14.31 -12.25 0.36
C ALA A 167 12.89 -12.42 -0.20
N ASP A 168 11.86 -12.14 0.61
CA ASP A 168 10.47 -12.16 0.16
C ASP A 168 10.23 -11.12 -0.94
N LEU A 169 10.77 -9.92 -0.75
CA LEU A 169 10.74 -8.86 -1.76
C LEU A 169 11.48 -9.27 -3.05
N GLN A 170 12.65 -9.89 -2.94
CA GLN A 170 13.40 -10.33 -4.10
C GLN A 170 12.63 -11.38 -4.92
N MET A 171 11.84 -12.24 -4.27
CA MET A 171 10.96 -13.16 -4.99
C MET A 171 9.91 -12.42 -5.82
N ALA A 172 9.31 -11.33 -5.30
CA ALA A 172 8.42 -10.47 -6.09
C ALA A 172 9.15 -9.83 -7.27
N MET A 173 10.33 -9.26 -7.05
CA MET A 173 11.12 -8.61 -8.10
C MET A 173 11.56 -9.58 -9.22
N ASN A 174 11.57 -10.89 -8.95
CA ASN A 174 11.88 -11.92 -9.93
C ASN A 174 10.68 -12.34 -10.81
N GLU A 175 9.45 -11.95 -10.46
CA GLU A 175 8.29 -12.21 -11.33
C GLU A 175 8.45 -11.44 -12.65
N GLU A 176 8.18 -12.11 -13.77
CA GLU A 176 8.39 -11.53 -15.11
C GLU A 176 7.11 -11.00 -15.76
N LEU A 177 5.96 -11.45 -15.26
CA LEU A 177 4.63 -11.03 -15.70
C LEU A 177 4.01 -10.14 -14.62
N TYR A 178 3.22 -9.16 -15.04
CA TYR A 178 2.47 -8.32 -14.11
C TYR A 178 1.42 -9.14 -13.35
N ASP A 179 0.63 -9.92 -14.08
CA ASP A 179 -0.42 -10.80 -13.58
C ASP A 179 -0.67 -11.92 -14.61
N GLU A 180 -1.51 -12.87 -14.27
CA GLU A 180 -1.89 -13.99 -15.16
C GLU A 180 -3.41 -14.08 -15.37
N PRO A 181 -3.87 -14.65 -16.51
CA PRO A 181 -5.29 -14.89 -16.77
C PRO A 181 -5.99 -15.55 -15.58
N ASN A 182 -7.27 -15.21 -15.41
CA ASN A 182 -8.12 -15.37 -14.22
C ASN A 182 -8.08 -14.16 -13.27
N TYR A 183 -6.94 -13.47 -13.17
CA TYR A 183 -6.83 -12.17 -12.49
C TYR A 183 -7.41 -12.21 -11.07
N THR A 184 -6.96 -13.19 -10.28
CA THR A 184 -7.50 -13.48 -8.94
C THR A 184 -6.46 -13.34 -7.85
N SER A 185 -6.91 -13.42 -6.60
CA SER A 185 -6.10 -13.59 -5.39
C SER A 185 -5.78 -15.06 -5.06
N SER A 186 -5.97 -15.99 -6.01
CA SER A 186 -5.61 -17.39 -5.76
C SER A 186 -4.11 -17.51 -5.48
N PRO A 187 -3.68 -18.31 -4.48
CA PRO A 187 -2.25 -18.52 -4.21
C PRO A 187 -1.53 -19.18 -5.38
N PHE A 188 -2.26 -19.80 -6.32
CA PHE A 188 -1.71 -20.46 -7.51
C PHE A 188 -1.64 -19.53 -8.73
N ASN A 189 -2.19 -18.32 -8.66
CA ASN A 189 -2.10 -17.33 -9.74
C ASN A 189 -0.74 -16.63 -9.64
N ARG A 190 0.15 -16.79 -10.63
CA ARG A 190 1.48 -16.18 -10.58
C ARG A 190 1.43 -14.75 -11.10
N GLY A 191 2.56 -14.06 -11.01
CA GLY A 191 2.70 -12.68 -11.43
C GLY A 191 3.05 -11.73 -10.29
N PHE A 192 3.70 -10.63 -10.67
CA PHE A 192 4.21 -9.60 -9.78
C PHE A 192 3.12 -9.03 -8.87
N ARG A 193 1.96 -8.64 -9.43
CA ARG A 193 0.84 -8.07 -8.69
C ARG A 193 0.39 -8.99 -7.57
N ASN A 194 0.07 -10.24 -7.88
CA ASN A 194 -0.49 -11.18 -6.90
C ASN A 194 0.55 -11.59 -5.84
N ARG A 195 1.83 -11.69 -6.23
CA ARG A 195 2.91 -11.92 -5.27
C ARG A 195 3.07 -10.73 -4.32
N LEU A 196 3.21 -9.52 -4.86
CA LEU A 196 3.43 -8.30 -4.09
C LEU A 196 2.25 -7.95 -3.18
N GLU A 197 1.02 -8.15 -3.66
CA GLU A 197 -0.19 -8.00 -2.84
C GLU A 197 -0.18 -8.98 -1.65
N GLY A 198 0.39 -10.18 -1.83
CA GLY A 198 0.70 -11.10 -0.73
C GLY A 198 -0.13 -12.38 -0.71
N TRP A 199 -0.71 -12.76 -1.85
CA TRP A 199 -1.59 -13.94 -1.95
C TRP A 199 -0.84 -15.23 -2.28
N ILE A 200 0.35 -15.16 -2.89
CA ILE A 200 1.18 -16.33 -3.14
C ILE A 200 1.87 -16.75 -1.84
N THR A 201 1.30 -17.77 -1.19
CA THR A 201 1.80 -18.36 0.07
C THR A 201 2.63 -19.62 -0.20
N GLN A 202 3.16 -20.28 0.85
CA GLN A 202 3.88 -21.56 0.70
C GLN A 202 3.05 -22.67 0.02
N LYS A 203 1.72 -22.51 -0.04
CA LYS A 203 0.84 -23.42 -0.78
C LYS A 203 1.00 -23.29 -2.30
N GLY A 204 1.21 -22.07 -2.78
CA GLY A 204 1.34 -21.74 -4.20
C GLY A 204 2.77 -21.68 -4.71
N ASP A 205 3.73 -21.45 -3.81
CA ASP A 205 5.15 -21.49 -4.12
C ASP A 205 5.97 -22.04 -2.94
N PRO A 206 6.61 -23.22 -3.08
CA PRO A 206 7.41 -23.82 -2.01
C PRO A 206 8.69 -23.04 -1.67
N GLN A 207 9.09 -22.04 -2.48
CA GLN A 207 10.20 -21.14 -2.16
C GLN A 207 9.83 -20.15 -1.04
N VAL A 208 8.54 -19.93 -0.78
CA VAL A 208 8.08 -19.08 0.33
C VAL A 208 8.28 -19.84 1.64
N THR A 209 9.22 -19.37 2.46
CA THR A 209 9.59 -19.99 3.73
C THR A 209 8.80 -19.45 4.92
N THR A 210 8.19 -18.27 4.78
CA THR A 210 7.40 -17.62 5.82
C THR A 210 5.94 -18.06 5.74
N PRO A 211 5.33 -18.61 6.81
CA PRO A 211 3.94 -19.08 6.74
C PRO A 211 2.90 -17.98 6.52
N GLY A 212 1.93 -18.26 5.64
CA GLY A 212 0.73 -17.44 5.45
C GLY A 212 0.89 -16.34 4.41
N SER A 213 0.10 -15.28 4.53
CA SER A 213 0.15 -14.12 3.62
C SER A 213 1.52 -13.42 3.69
N GLN A 214 1.92 -12.84 2.56
CA GLN A 214 3.24 -12.23 2.34
C GLN A 214 3.14 -10.72 2.09
N LEU A 215 4.29 -10.05 2.00
CA LEU A 215 4.47 -8.69 1.49
C LEU A 215 3.40 -7.70 1.98
N HIS A 216 2.63 -7.07 1.09
CA HIS A 216 1.58 -6.10 1.44
C HIS A 216 0.63 -6.62 2.52
N ASN A 217 -0.06 -7.74 2.26
CA ASN A 217 -1.02 -8.31 3.20
C ASN A 217 -0.38 -8.64 4.56
N ARG A 218 0.87 -9.10 4.57
CA ARG A 218 1.57 -9.44 5.82
C ARG A 218 1.85 -8.21 6.68
N VAL A 219 2.16 -7.07 6.09
CA VAL A 219 2.38 -5.83 6.85
C VAL A 219 1.08 -5.36 7.52
N HIS A 220 -0.04 -5.39 6.79
CA HIS A 220 -1.38 -5.14 7.36
C HIS A 220 -1.65 -6.09 8.55
N LEU A 221 -1.41 -7.39 8.37
CA LEU A 221 -1.59 -8.40 9.42
C LEU A 221 -0.65 -8.20 10.62
N TRP A 222 0.58 -7.76 10.38
CA TRP A 222 1.57 -7.56 11.44
C TRP A 222 1.21 -6.36 12.31
N ILE A 223 0.73 -5.26 11.70
CA ILE A 223 0.31 -4.07 12.45
C ILE A 223 -0.98 -4.34 13.24
N GLY A 224 -1.94 -5.04 12.64
CA GLY A 224 -3.22 -5.32 13.29
C GLY A 224 -4.08 -4.06 13.51
N GLY A 225 -5.09 -4.16 14.37
CA GLY A 225 -5.97 -3.03 14.68
C GLY A 225 -6.66 -2.45 13.42
N ASN A 226 -6.65 -1.13 13.26
CA ASN A 226 -7.28 -0.47 12.11
C ASN A 226 -6.69 -0.92 10.77
N MET A 227 -5.40 -1.31 10.71
CA MET A 227 -4.78 -1.77 9.47
C MET A 227 -5.37 -3.08 8.92
N LEU A 228 -6.25 -3.77 9.64
CA LEU A 228 -6.94 -4.97 9.13
C LEU A 228 -8.25 -4.67 8.41
N ALA A 229 -8.81 -3.49 8.65
CA ALA A 229 -10.15 -3.14 8.21
C ALA A 229 -10.17 -2.58 6.79
N MET A 230 -11.36 -2.52 6.21
CA MET A 230 -11.61 -1.77 4.96
C MET A 230 -11.38 -0.26 5.15
N THR A 231 -11.39 0.20 6.39
CA THR A 231 -11.04 1.54 6.83
C THR A 231 -9.55 1.67 7.23
N SER A 232 -8.68 0.74 6.79
CA SER A 232 -7.25 0.75 7.14
C SER A 232 -6.50 2.07 6.93
N PRO A 233 -6.88 2.97 5.98
CA PRO A 233 -6.30 4.30 5.90
C PRO A 233 -6.55 5.19 7.14
N GLU A 234 -7.39 4.80 8.10
CA GLU A 234 -7.49 5.49 9.41
C GLU A 234 -6.15 5.50 10.16
N ASP A 235 -5.28 4.53 9.89
CA ASP A 235 -3.90 4.55 10.34
C ASP A 235 -3.00 5.26 9.29
N PRO A 236 -2.36 6.39 9.62
CA PRO A 236 -1.45 7.08 8.70
C PRO A 236 -0.32 6.22 8.14
N VAL A 237 0.07 5.14 8.84
CA VAL A 237 1.10 4.22 8.35
C VAL A 237 0.69 3.53 7.05
N PHE A 238 -0.61 3.43 6.77
CA PHE A 238 -1.15 2.95 5.49
C PHE A 238 -0.46 3.64 4.31
N PHE A 239 -0.35 4.97 4.35
CA PHE A 239 0.21 5.74 3.23
C PHE A 239 1.72 5.54 3.06
N LEU A 240 2.45 5.34 4.16
CA LEU A 240 3.88 5.03 4.10
C LEU A 240 4.13 3.60 3.60
N HIS A 241 3.28 2.66 4.04
CA HIS A 241 3.28 1.29 3.56
C HIS A 241 3.01 1.23 2.06
N HIS A 242 1.91 1.84 1.61
CA HIS A 242 1.53 1.87 0.19
C HIS A 242 2.48 2.70 -0.67
N CYS A 243 3.13 3.74 -0.13
CA CYS A 243 4.21 4.40 -0.86
C CYS A 243 5.39 3.47 -1.13
N PHE A 244 5.67 2.52 -0.24
CA PHE A 244 6.72 1.53 -0.48
C PHE A 244 6.25 0.44 -1.46
N ILE A 245 4.99 0.00 -1.40
CA ILE A 245 4.39 -0.86 -2.43
C ILE A 245 4.49 -0.21 -3.82
N ASP A 246 4.17 1.09 -3.91
CA ASP A 246 4.27 1.85 -5.15
C ASP A 246 5.73 1.99 -5.64
N LYS A 247 6.67 2.21 -4.72
CA LYS A 247 8.11 2.18 -5.03
C LYS A 247 8.53 0.84 -5.62
N ILE A 248 8.14 -0.27 -4.99
CA ILE A 248 8.48 -1.62 -5.46
C ILE A 248 7.92 -1.84 -6.87
N TRP A 249 6.70 -1.39 -7.12
CA TRP A 249 6.12 -1.45 -8.47
C TRP A 249 6.90 -0.61 -9.48
N ALA A 250 7.23 0.64 -9.15
CA ALA A 250 8.03 1.50 -10.03
C ALA A 250 9.41 0.88 -10.34
N ASP A 251 10.09 0.32 -9.34
CA ASP A 251 11.37 -0.37 -9.52
C ASP A 251 11.22 -1.61 -10.42
N TRP A 252 10.15 -2.39 -10.23
CA TRP A 252 9.86 -3.54 -11.08
C TRP A 252 9.57 -3.12 -12.53
N GLN A 253 8.79 -2.07 -12.75
CA GLN A 253 8.50 -1.54 -14.08
C GLN A 253 9.79 -1.08 -14.78
N ALA A 254 10.67 -0.38 -14.06
CA ALA A 254 11.95 0.07 -14.60
C ALA A 254 12.87 -1.11 -14.96
N GLN A 255 12.92 -2.15 -14.12
CA GLN A 255 13.65 -3.38 -14.41
C GLN A 255 13.05 -4.15 -15.60
N MET A 256 11.72 -4.25 -15.71
CA MET A 256 11.07 -4.90 -16.85
C MET A 256 11.31 -4.14 -18.15
N MET A 257 11.31 -2.81 -18.12
CA MET A 257 11.62 -2.00 -19.29
C MET A 257 13.07 -2.22 -19.76
N LEU A 258 14.01 -2.44 -18.84
CA LEU A 258 15.40 -2.77 -19.16
C LEU A 258 15.55 -4.19 -19.75
N ASP A 259 14.89 -5.17 -19.15
CA ASP A 259 15.05 -6.58 -19.51
C ASP A 259 14.23 -6.98 -20.73
N LYS A 260 12.99 -6.50 -20.80
CA LYS A 260 11.94 -6.94 -21.72
C LYS A 260 11.16 -5.76 -22.33
N PRO A 261 11.80 -4.74 -22.92
CA PRO A 261 11.10 -3.55 -23.44
C PRO A 261 9.99 -3.86 -24.46
N ALA A 262 10.08 -4.99 -25.17
CA ALA A 262 9.06 -5.43 -26.12
C ALA A 262 7.72 -5.84 -25.46
N LEU A 263 7.68 -6.03 -24.14
CA LEU A 263 6.47 -6.36 -23.38
C LEU A 263 5.86 -5.14 -22.65
N ALA A 264 6.36 -3.93 -22.93
CA ALA A 264 5.73 -2.71 -22.45
C ALA A 264 4.23 -2.70 -22.87
N PRO A 265 3.31 -2.21 -22.01
CA PRO A 265 3.54 -1.40 -20.80
C PRO A 265 3.73 -2.21 -19.51
N HIS A 266 3.92 -3.52 -19.59
CA HIS A 266 4.04 -4.41 -18.43
C HIS A 266 2.82 -4.34 -17.50
N TYR A 267 1.63 -4.35 -18.10
CA TYR A 267 0.34 -4.47 -17.43
C TYR A 267 -0.51 -5.54 -18.12
N CYS A 268 -1.34 -6.23 -17.35
CA CYS A 268 -2.40 -7.10 -17.86
C CYS A 268 -3.53 -7.18 -16.82
N PRO A 269 -4.80 -7.29 -17.25
CA PRO A 269 -5.31 -7.42 -18.61
C PRO A 269 -5.25 -6.12 -19.41
N MET A 270 -5.02 -6.25 -20.72
CA MET A 270 -5.22 -5.13 -21.64
C MET A 270 -6.71 -4.86 -21.89
N GLN A 271 -7.49 -5.93 -22.02
CA GLN A 271 -8.93 -5.95 -22.29
C GLN A 271 -9.51 -7.31 -21.86
N ASP A 272 -10.84 -7.44 -21.88
CA ASP A 272 -11.61 -8.68 -21.62
C ASP A 272 -11.37 -9.32 -20.23
N GLY A 273 -10.73 -8.59 -19.32
CA GLY A 273 -10.64 -8.91 -17.91
C GLY A 273 -11.76 -8.29 -17.09
N PRO A 274 -11.73 -8.46 -15.76
CA PRO A 274 -12.76 -7.93 -14.87
C PRO A 274 -12.91 -6.41 -15.01
N THR A 275 -14.14 -5.92 -15.01
CA THR A 275 -14.46 -4.49 -15.06
C THR A 275 -13.74 -3.74 -13.93
N GLY A 276 -13.06 -2.65 -14.26
CA GLY A 276 -12.25 -1.86 -13.34
C GLY A 276 -10.78 -2.29 -13.26
N HIS A 277 -10.40 -3.39 -13.93
CA HIS A 277 -9.05 -3.95 -13.90
C HIS A 277 -8.37 -3.97 -15.28
N ASN A 278 -9.06 -3.56 -16.35
CA ASN A 278 -8.46 -3.49 -17.68
C ASN A 278 -7.62 -2.22 -17.85
N TYR A 279 -6.60 -2.29 -18.70
CA TYR A 279 -5.64 -1.21 -18.92
C TYR A 279 -6.28 0.17 -19.24
N ASP A 280 -7.42 0.16 -19.92
CA ASP A 280 -8.16 1.37 -20.27
C ASP A 280 -9.33 1.68 -19.32
N ASP A 281 -9.57 0.90 -18.27
CA ASP A 281 -10.64 1.16 -17.31
C ASP A 281 -10.33 2.39 -16.44
N VAL A 282 -11.40 3.08 -16.04
CA VAL A 282 -11.34 4.23 -15.14
C VAL A 282 -11.09 3.77 -13.72
N ILE A 283 -10.13 4.40 -13.05
CA ILE A 283 -9.82 4.19 -11.64
C ILE A 283 -10.85 4.95 -10.80
N LYS A 284 -11.94 4.28 -10.43
CA LYS A 284 -12.95 4.86 -9.55
C LYS A 284 -12.39 5.13 -8.15
N PRO A 285 -12.80 6.21 -7.46
CA PRO A 285 -13.83 7.17 -7.84
C PRO A 285 -13.31 8.36 -8.68
N TRP A 286 -12.06 8.30 -9.15
CA TRP A 286 -11.45 9.36 -9.94
C TRP A 286 -11.73 9.20 -11.43
N THR A 287 -11.11 10.07 -12.23
CA THR A 287 -11.34 10.17 -13.68
C THR A 287 -10.21 9.59 -14.52
N ARG A 288 -9.02 9.38 -13.94
CA ARG A 288 -7.88 8.78 -14.64
C ARG A 288 -8.14 7.32 -14.95
N ARG A 289 -7.61 6.86 -16.07
CA ARG A 289 -7.54 5.44 -16.46
C ARG A 289 -6.26 4.80 -15.94
N ILE A 290 -6.27 3.47 -15.84
CA ILE A 290 -5.09 2.70 -15.43
C ILE A 290 -3.86 3.05 -16.28
N ARG A 291 -4.00 3.14 -17.61
CA ARG A 291 -2.91 3.54 -18.51
C ARG A 291 -2.27 4.89 -18.19
N GLU A 292 -2.99 5.81 -17.53
CA GLU A 292 -2.51 7.16 -17.24
C GLU A 292 -1.63 7.22 -15.97
N VAL A 293 -1.60 6.14 -15.18
CA VAL A 293 -0.78 6.07 -13.95
C VAL A 293 0.38 5.08 -14.03
N MET A 294 0.67 4.58 -15.23
CA MET A 294 1.72 3.58 -15.44
C MET A 294 3.13 4.16 -15.34
N ASP A 295 3.33 5.44 -15.62
CA ASP A 295 4.66 6.06 -15.66
C ASP A 295 4.79 7.13 -14.57
N ILE A 296 5.54 6.82 -13.52
CA ILE A 296 5.76 7.75 -12.40
C ILE A 296 6.50 9.03 -12.83
N THR A 297 7.31 8.98 -13.90
CA THR A 297 8.02 10.15 -14.40
C THR A 297 7.06 11.11 -15.10
N ALA A 298 6.09 10.58 -15.87
CA ALA A 298 4.99 11.36 -16.43
C ALA A 298 4.07 11.94 -15.36
N LEU A 299 3.93 11.25 -14.22
CA LEU A 299 3.20 11.71 -13.04
C LEU A 299 4.00 12.72 -12.19
N GLY A 300 5.26 12.99 -12.51
CA GLY A 300 6.05 14.08 -11.93
C GLY A 300 6.75 13.77 -10.61
N TYR A 301 6.88 12.49 -10.23
CA TYR A 301 7.57 12.08 -9.01
C TYR A 301 8.58 10.94 -9.23
N ALA A 302 9.49 10.78 -8.26
CA ALA A 302 10.47 9.70 -8.21
C ALA A 302 10.71 9.26 -6.76
N TYR A 303 11.40 8.13 -6.59
CA TYR A 303 11.78 7.58 -5.29
C TYR A 303 13.28 7.70 -5.02
N GLU A 304 13.65 7.95 -3.76
CA GLU A 304 15.04 7.90 -3.27
C GLU A 304 15.22 6.80 -2.22
N PRO A 305 16.23 5.92 -2.35
CA PRO A 305 17.21 5.89 -3.45
C PRO A 305 16.61 5.30 -4.73
N ALA A 306 17.15 5.75 -5.87
CA ALA A 306 16.94 5.06 -7.13
C ALA A 306 17.61 3.69 -7.07
N SER A 307 16.89 2.64 -7.49
CA SER A 307 17.43 1.30 -7.54
C SER A 307 18.41 1.18 -8.70
N PRO A 308 19.69 0.80 -8.47
CA PRO A 308 20.63 0.59 -9.57
C PRO A 308 20.16 -0.61 -10.40
N LEU A 309 19.92 -0.39 -11.69
CA LEU A 309 19.43 -1.43 -12.59
C LEU A 309 20.59 -2.09 -13.31
N THR A 310 20.57 -3.42 -13.34
CA THR A 310 21.44 -4.24 -14.21
C THR A 310 20.57 -5.16 -15.04
N LYS A 311 20.92 -5.31 -16.32
CA LYS A 311 20.15 -6.17 -17.21
C LYS A 311 20.27 -7.61 -16.73
N ARG A 312 19.15 -8.24 -16.40
CA ARG A 312 19.15 -9.64 -15.95
C ARG A 312 19.49 -10.55 -17.14
N PRO A 313 20.32 -11.58 -16.94
CA PRO A 313 20.61 -12.53 -18.01
C PRO A 313 19.33 -13.24 -18.43
N PHE A 314 19.21 -13.52 -19.72
CA PHE A 314 18.13 -14.38 -20.21
C PHE A 314 18.23 -15.75 -19.53
N LYS A 315 17.20 -16.14 -18.79
CA LYS A 315 17.05 -17.50 -18.29
C LYS A 315 16.14 -18.26 -19.25
N SER A 316 16.71 -19.24 -19.93
CA SER A 316 15.90 -20.18 -20.71
C SER A 316 14.96 -20.92 -19.75
N PRO A 317 13.68 -21.10 -20.07
CA PRO A 317 12.78 -21.94 -19.27
C PRO A 317 13.22 -23.42 -19.23
N PHE A 318 14.23 -23.80 -20.02
CA PHE A 318 14.83 -25.13 -20.07
C PHE A 318 16.17 -25.24 -19.32
N MET A 319 16.64 -24.16 -18.71
CA MET A 319 17.85 -24.16 -17.87
C MET A 319 17.42 -24.03 -16.41
N ALA A 320 17.18 -25.19 -15.78
CA ALA A 320 17.11 -25.32 -14.33
C ALA A 320 18.51 -25.53 -13.76
#